data_AF-A0A8H8SZ02-F1
#
_entry.id   AF-A0A8H8SZ02-F1
#
_cell.length_a   1.000
_cell.length_b   1.000
_cell.length_c   1.000
_cell.angle_alpha   90.00
_cell.angle_beta   90.00
_cell.angle_gamma   90.00
#
_symmetry.space_group_name_H-M   'P 1'
#
loop_
_entity.id
_entity.type
_entity.pdbx_description
1 polymer ?
#
loop_
_entity_poly.entity_id
_entity_poly.type
_entity_poly.pdbx_seq_one_letter_code
_entity_poly.pdbx_strand_id
1 'polypeptide(L)'
;MSNYATGQLNNACKLEGVLQSLQSIGNTRFATIYYAATSVLDNLPALYRIYQTKEINTKGTPLPSIVAEALDKTTVMALKFQQDLKELVNILEPFARALLCLESTCSSLSDIYFFWLGVLAALDHHFKSQNCLLLPQDWGRLRCIALKRFNKAINDTPTDGYVTVFFLDPRYHDVAIYASSNACSRQATVPPPVDCPQTSNPQQLNKYILNCVQKQLFAMLKAELEAAKDIPHHPLHAYSQDALVAKEQLHEQLDCYYWADQQFLSQYLTPNQSALQY
;
A
#
# COMPACT_ATOMS: atom_id res chain seq x y z
N MET A 1 19.84 -17.77 21.71
CA MET A 1 18.92 -18.93 21.79
C MET A 1 19.72 -20.17 22.15
N SER A 2 19.13 -21.13 22.86
CA SER A 2 19.79 -22.42 23.14
C SER A 2 19.79 -23.27 21.87
N ASN A 3 20.97 -23.74 21.43
CA ASN A 3 21.12 -24.61 20.26
C ASN A 3 20.27 -25.90 20.35
N TYR A 4 20.03 -26.38 21.58
CA TYR A 4 19.18 -27.53 21.84
C TYR A 4 17.71 -27.27 21.48
N ALA A 5 17.14 -26.15 21.95
CA ALA A 5 15.75 -25.80 21.68
C ALA A 5 15.51 -25.52 20.18
N THR A 6 16.45 -24.84 19.52
CA THR A 6 16.39 -24.61 18.07
C THR A 6 16.47 -25.94 17.29
N GLY A 7 17.32 -26.88 17.73
CA GLY A 7 17.40 -28.21 17.13
C GLY A 7 16.08 -28.99 17.22
N GLN A 8 15.46 -28.99 18.39
CA GLN A 8 14.16 -29.65 18.60
C GLN A 8 13.05 -29.02 17.75
N LEU A 9 13.01 -27.69 17.69
CA LEU A 9 12.06 -27.00 16.82
C LEU A 9 12.23 -27.38 15.36
N ASN A 10 13.47 -27.32 14.84
CA ASN A 10 13.73 -27.66 13.44
C ASN A 10 13.38 -29.12 13.12
N ASN A 11 13.57 -30.05 14.06
CA ASN A 11 13.14 -31.44 13.91
C ASN A 11 11.61 -31.55 13.84
N ALA A 12 10.89 -30.87 14.73
CA ALA A 12 9.43 -30.83 14.71
C ALA A 12 8.90 -30.19 13.41
N CYS A 13 9.48 -29.07 12.96
CA CYS A 13 9.12 -28.42 11.70
C CYS A 13 9.25 -29.39 10.51
N LYS A 14 10.35 -30.15 10.43
CA LYS A 14 10.55 -31.17 9.38
C LYS A 14 9.47 -32.25 9.42
N LEU A 15 9.05 -32.67 10.62
CA LEU A 15 8.03 -33.70 10.79
C LEU A 15 6.62 -33.19 10.44
N GLU A 16 6.35 -31.90 10.67
CA GLU A 16 5.08 -31.24 10.33
C GLU A 16 5.07 -30.62 8.91
N GLY A 17 6.17 -30.74 8.16
CA GLY A 17 6.29 -30.17 6.81
C GLY A 17 6.40 -28.63 6.77
N VAL A 18 6.76 -27.99 7.88
CA VAL A 18 6.95 -26.53 7.97
C VAL A 18 8.33 -26.16 7.44
N LEU A 19 8.36 -25.32 6.40
CA LEU A 19 9.60 -24.96 5.68
C LEU A 19 10.47 -23.92 6.40
N GLN A 20 9.86 -22.99 7.12
CA GLN A 20 10.54 -21.87 7.76
C GLN A 20 10.46 -21.95 9.27
N SER A 21 11.58 -21.71 9.95
CA SER A 21 11.64 -21.64 11.41
C SER A 21 11.14 -20.27 11.92
N LEU A 22 11.09 -20.10 13.24
CA LEU A 22 10.68 -18.84 13.87
C LEU A 22 11.61 -17.69 13.49
N GLN A 23 11.01 -16.53 13.21
CA GLN A 23 11.73 -15.31 12.88
C GLN A 23 11.71 -14.35 14.07
N SER A 24 12.88 -13.83 14.44
CA SER A 24 12.98 -12.83 15.49
C SER A 24 12.55 -11.45 15.01
N ILE A 25 11.91 -10.68 15.87
CA ILE A 25 11.64 -9.26 15.62
C ILE A 25 12.97 -8.51 15.56
N GLY A 26 13.33 -8.05 14.37
CA GLY A 26 14.52 -7.22 14.14
C GLY A 26 14.28 -5.76 14.53
N ASN A 27 15.36 -5.07 14.89
CA ASN A 27 15.32 -3.62 15.19
C ASN A 27 15.44 -2.74 13.94
N THR A 28 15.90 -3.29 12.82
CA THR A 28 16.38 -2.50 11.67
C THR A 28 15.50 -2.61 10.42
N ARG A 29 14.60 -3.60 10.36
CA ARG A 29 13.72 -3.81 9.20
C ARG A 29 12.29 -3.40 9.55
N PHE A 30 11.59 -2.80 8.59
CA PHE A 30 10.17 -2.52 8.73
C PHE A 30 9.37 -3.84 8.67
N ALA A 31 8.11 -3.81 9.14
CA ALA A 31 7.21 -4.97 9.16
C ALA A 31 7.72 -6.21 9.93
N THR A 32 8.71 -6.09 10.82
CA THR A 32 9.25 -7.22 11.59
C THR A 32 8.20 -7.91 12.48
N ILE A 33 7.17 -7.19 12.93
CA ILE A 33 6.03 -7.77 13.65
C ILE A 33 5.23 -8.71 12.73
N TYR A 34 4.98 -8.32 11.47
CA TYR A 34 4.28 -9.17 10.50
C TYR A 34 5.04 -10.47 10.25
N TYR A 35 6.35 -10.37 9.96
CA TYR A 35 7.18 -11.54 9.69
C TYR A 35 7.31 -12.46 10.91
N ALA A 36 7.47 -11.90 12.11
CA ALA A 36 7.50 -12.68 13.34
C ALA A 36 6.14 -13.36 13.60
N ALA A 37 5.02 -12.65 13.47
CA ALA A 37 3.68 -13.19 13.66
C ALA A 37 3.38 -14.32 12.67
N THR A 38 3.70 -14.12 11.39
CA THR A 38 3.54 -15.13 10.34
C THR A 38 4.39 -16.37 10.65
N SER A 39 5.65 -16.18 11.06
CA SER A 39 6.51 -17.30 11.44
C SER A 39 5.96 -18.09 12.63
N VAL A 40 5.37 -17.42 13.63
CA VAL A 40 4.73 -18.12 14.76
C VAL A 40 3.52 -18.91 14.27
N LEU A 41 2.67 -18.30 13.43
CA LEU A 41 1.48 -18.93 12.87
C LEU A 41 1.82 -20.20 12.07
N ASP A 42 2.83 -20.12 11.20
CA ASP A 42 3.31 -21.24 10.39
C ASP A 42 3.92 -22.37 11.24
N ASN A 43 4.56 -22.01 12.35
CA ASN A 43 5.21 -22.95 13.25
C ASN A 43 4.29 -23.48 14.36
N LEU A 44 3.03 -23.02 14.47
CA LEU A 44 2.09 -23.50 15.48
C LEU A 44 1.96 -25.03 15.53
N PRO A 45 1.83 -25.76 14.40
CA PRO A 45 1.75 -27.23 14.43
C PRO A 45 2.97 -27.87 15.12
N ALA A 46 4.18 -27.40 14.79
CA ALA A 46 5.41 -27.88 15.39
C ALA A 46 5.50 -27.54 16.88
N LEU A 47 5.07 -26.34 17.28
CA LEU A 47 5.03 -25.92 18.67
C LEU A 47 4.04 -26.76 19.50
N TYR A 48 2.85 -27.04 18.96
CA TYR A 48 1.87 -27.92 19.59
C TYR A 48 2.41 -29.33 19.78
N ARG A 49 3.10 -29.88 18.78
CA ARG A 49 3.74 -31.19 18.87
C ARG A 49 4.76 -31.24 20.01
N ILE A 50 5.70 -30.30 20.03
CA ILE A 50 6.77 -30.23 21.05
C ILE A 50 6.18 -30.14 22.46
N TYR A 51 5.11 -29.36 22.61
CA TYR A 51 4.42 -29.20 23.88
C TYR A 51 3.75 -30.51 24.33
N GLN A 52 3.03 -31.19 23.43
CA GLN A 52 2.35 -32.46 23.71
C GLN A 52 3.33 -33.60 24.01
N THR A 53 4.42 -33.70 23.26
CA THR A 53 5.45 -34.75 23.44
C THR A 53 6.39 -34.47 24.61
N LYS A 54 6.33 -33.27 25.21
CA LYS A 54 7.22 -32.81 26.29
C LYS A 54 8.70 -32.91 25.90
N GLU A 55 9.00 -32.69 24.61
CA GLU A 55 10.35 -32.79 24.03
C GLU A 55 11.31 -31.71 24.55
N ILE A 56 10.76 -30.59 25.02
CA ILE A 56 11.51 -29.57 25.74
C ILE A 56 11.20 -29.73 27.22
N ASN A 57 12.24 -30.07 27.99
CA ASN A 57 12.11 -30.29 29.42
C ASN A 57 11.95 -28.94 30.16
N THR A 58 10.73 -28.64 30.60
CA THR A 58 10.38 -27.42 31.35
C THR A 58 10.42 -27.61 32.86
N LYS A 59 10.93 -28.76 33.35
CA LYS A 59 10.92 -29.12 34.78
C LYS A 59 11.67 -28.13 35.68
N GLY A 60 12.64 -27.38 35.16
CA GLY A 60 13.40 -26.38 35.92
C GLY A 60 12.80 -24.97 35.89
N THR A 61 11.97 -24.67 34.89
CA THR A 61 11.30 -23.38 34.68
C THR A 61 9.97 -23.64 33.98
N PRO A 62 8.86 -23.73 34.73
CA PRO A 62 7.56 -23.97 34.13
C PRO A 62 7.20 -22.83 33.18
N LEU A 63 6.54 -23.15 32.06
CA LEU A 63 6.02 -22.11 31.17
C LEU A 63 5.03 -21.24 31.95
N PRO A 64 4.98 -19.93 31.67
CA PRO A 64 3.86 -19.11 32.11
C PRO A 64 2.53 -19.76 31.69
N SER A 65 1.53 -19.75 32.58
CA SER A 65 0.24 -20.44 32.37
C SER A 65 -0.41 -20.07 31.04
N ILE A 66 -0.40 -18.78 30.70
CA ILE A 66 -0.95 -18.27 29.44
C ILE A 66 -0.28 -18.88 28.19
N VAL A 67 1.03 -19.14 28.24
CA VAL A 67 1.77 -19.74 27.12
C VAL A 67 1.50 -21.24 27.07
N ALA A 68 1.43 -21.90 28.23
CA ALA A 68 1.07 -23.31 28.31
C ALA A 68 -0.34 -23.56 27.75
N GLU A 69 -1.32 -22.74 28.12
CA GLU A 69 -2.69 -22.82 27.61
C GLU A 69 -2.75 -22.52 26.11
N ALA A 70 -2.03 -21.49 25.62
CA ALA A 70 -1.98 -21.19 24.18
C ALA A 70 -1.30 -22.28 23.34
N LEU A 71 -0.39 -23.07 23.92
CA LEU A 71 0.29 -24.20 23.27
C LEU A 71 -0.45 -25.53 23.41
N ASP A 72 -1.41 -25.63 24.31
CA ASP A 72 -2.32 -26.75 24.37
C ASP A 72 -3.45 -26.57 23.36
N LYS A 73 -3.26 -27.18 22.17
CA LYS A 73 -4.20 -27.15 21.03
C LYS A 73 -5.66 -27.50 21.40
N THR A 74 -5.88 -28.23 22.50
CA THR A 74 -7.23 -28.63 22.93
C THR A 74 -7.99 -27.51 23.63
N THR A 75 -7.29 -26.47 24.08
CA THR A 75 -7.91 -25.38 24.84
C THR A 75 -8.60 -24.37 23.93
N VAL A 76 -9.63 -23.72 24.48
CA VAL A 76 -10.26 -22.56 23.84
C VAL A 76 -9.26 -21.41 23.68
N MET A 77 -8.28 -21.30 24.57
CA MET A 77 -7.24 -20.28 24.49
C MET A 77 -6.32 -20.46 23.28
N ALA A 78 -5.90 -21.69 22.97
CA ALA A 78 -5.08 -21.96 21.79
C ALA A 78 -5.82 -21.61 20.49
N LEU A 79 -7.10 -21.96 20.39
CA LEU A 79 -7.94 -21.61 19.24
C LEU A 79 -8.08 -20.09 19.11
N LYS A 80 -8.36 -19.39 20.22
CA LYS A 80 -8.46 -17.93 20.23
C LYS A 80 -7.13 -17.26 19.88
N PHE A 81 -6.02 -17.74 20.43
CA PHE A 81 -4.68 -17.24 20.10
C PHE A 81 -4.37 -17.38 18.62
N GLN A 82 -4.65 -18.54 18.02
CA GLN A 82 -4.46 -18.76 16.59
C GLN A 82 -5.34 -17.83 15.75
N GLN A 83 -6.59 -17.62 16.15
CA GLN A 83 -7.52 -16.69 15.48
C GLN A 83 -7.03 -15.24 15.56
N ASP A 84 -6.68 -14.77 16.76
CA ASP A 84 -6.19 -13.41 17.00
C ASP A 84 -4.86 -13.18 16.25
N LEU A 85 -3.98 -14.18 16.21
CA LEU A 85 -2.72 -14.11 15.47
C LEU A 85 -2.96 -14.04 13.95
N LYS A 86 -3.90 -14.82 13.43
CA LYS A 86 -4.29 -14.77 12.01
C LYS A 86 -4.89 -13.41 11.64
N GLU A 87 -5.74 -12.85 12.51
CA GLU A 87 -6.32 -11.53 12.31
C GLU A 87 -5.23 -10.44 12.29
N LEU A 88 -4.25 -10.51 13.21
CA LEU A 88 -3.10 -9.62 13.21
C LEU A 88 -2.29 -9.71 11.90
N VAL A 89 -2.01 -10.93 11.42
CA VAL A 89 -1.30 -11.15 10.16
C VAL A 89 -2.06 -10.54 8.99
N ASN A 90 -3.37 -10.77 8.88
CA ASN A 90 -4.20 -10.23 7.80
C ASN A 90 -4.21 -8.68 7.78
N ILE A 91 -4.22 -8.04 8.95
CA ILE A 91 -4.20 -6.56 9.06
C ILE A 91 -2.84 -5.99 8.65
N LEU A 92 -1.75 -6.66 9.03
CA LEU A 92 -0.39 -6.17 8.77
C LEU A 92 0.13 -6.52 7.38
N GLU A 93 -0.38 -7.61 6.78
CA GLU A 93 0.02 -8.10 5.46
C GLU A 93 0.05 -7.04 4.36
N PRO A 94 -1.02 -6.23 4.14
CA PRO A 94 -0.99 -5.24 3.07
C PRO A 94 0.14 -4.21 3.27
N PHE A 95 0.43 -3.81 4.51
CA PHE A 95 1.55 -2.91 4.81
C PHE A 95 2.90 -3.58 4.54
N ALA A 96 3.06 -4.84 4.96
CA ALA A 96 4.30 -5.57 4.75
C ALA A 96 4.61 -5.76 3.26
N ARG A 97 3.60 -6.11 2.46
CA ARG A 97 3.72 -6.23 1.00
C ARG A 97 4.05 -4.89 0.34
N ALA A 98 3.35 -3.81 0.72
CA ALA A 98 3.64 -2.46 0.23
C ALA A 98 5.09 -2.04 0.52
N LEU A 99 5.55 -2.26 1.75
CA LEU A 99 6.93 -1.95 2.14
C LEU A 99 7.95 -2.76 1.33
N LEU A 100 7.71 -4.07 1.16
CA LEU A 100 8.57 -4.92 0.35
C LEU A 100 8.66 -4.43 -1.11
N CYS A 101 7.52 -4.02 -1.69
CA CYS A 101 7.52 -3.44 -3.02
C CYS A 101 8.32 -2.14 -3.07
N LEU A 102 8.18 -1.25 -2.07
CA LEU A 102 8.91 0.01 -1.98
C LEU A 102 10.42 -0.14 -1.77
N GLU A 103 10.88 -1.28 -1.24
CA GLU A 103 12.30 -1.61 -1.15
C GLU A 103 12.90 -1.99 -2.52
N SER A 104 12.07 -2.21 -3.56
CA SER A 104 12.54 -2.46 -4.92
C SER A 104 13.28 -1.25 -5.50
N THR A 105 14.36 -1.51 -6.22
CA THR A 105 15.13 -0.48 -6.95
C THR A 105 14.32 0.18 -8.07
N CYS A 106 13.21 -0.43 -8.48
CA CYS A 106 12.32 0.09 -9.51
C CYS A 106 11.17 0.93 -8.94
N SER A 107 11.12 1.15 -7.62
CA SER A 107 10.06 1.93 -6.99
C SER A 107 10.21 3.42 -7.29
N SER A 108 9.12 4.03 -7.72
CA SER A 108 9.01 5.46 -7.98
C SER A 108 8.14 6.16 -6.94
N LEU A 109 8.14 7.50 -6.96
CA LEU A 109 7.32 8.30 -6.03
C LEU A 109 5.80 8.10 -6.27
N SER A 110 5.38 7.78 -7.50
CA SER A 110 3.98 7.46 -7.78
C SER A 110 3.56 6.14 -7.14
N ASP A 111 4.46 5.16 -7.08
CA ASP A 111 4.20 3.85 -6.46
C ASP A 111 3.93 3.97 -4.96
N ILE A 112 4.52 4.96 -4.27
CA ILE A 112 4.22 5.24 -2.85
C ILE A 112 2.75 5.58 -2.65
N TYR A 113 2.20 6.48 -3.47
CA TYR A 113 0.79 6.85 -3.39
C TYR A 113 -0.11 5.67 -3.77
N PHE A 114 0.24 4.95 -4.83
CA PHE A 114 -0.47 3.75 -5.27
C PHE A 114 -0.53 2.67 -4.18
N PHE A 115 0.61 2.34 -3.55
CA PHE A 115 0.64 1.33 -2.50
C PHE A 115 -0.14 1.74 -1.26
N TRP A 116 -0.14 3.02 -0.88
CA TRP A 116 -1.01 3.51 0.19
C TRP A 116 -2.50 3.26 -0.10
N LEU A 117 -2.93 3.57 -1.32
CA LEU A 117 -4.31 3.31 -1.75
C LEU A 117 -4.61 1.80 -1.75
N GLY A 118 -3.69 0.99 -2.25
CA GLY A 118 -3.78 -0.47 -2.24
C GLY A 118 -3.92 -1.03 -0.83
N VAL A 119 -3.15 -0.52 0.13
CA VAL A 119 -3.24 -0.89 1.55
C VAL A 119 -4.62 -0.54 2.13
N LEU A 120 -5.09 0.68 1.91
CA LEU A 120 -6.40 1.11 2.40
C LEU A 120 -7.54 0.28 1.80
N ALA A 121 -7.45 -0.03 0.50
CA ALA A 121 -8.41 -0.88 -0.19
C ALA A 121 -8.38 -2.33 0.33
N ALA A 122 -7.19 -2.90 0.55
CA ALA A 122 -7.03 -4.24 1.10
C ALA A 122 -7.59 -4.36 2.52
N LEU A 123 -7.34 -3.37 3.38
CA LEU A 123 -7.95 -3.31 4.71
C LEU A 123 -9.47 -3.19 4.64
N ASP A 124 -9.98 -2.31 3.79
CA ASP A 124 -11.42 -2.13 3.61
C ASP A 124 -12.10 -3.42 3.13
N HIS A 125 -11.47 -4.13 2.19
CA HIS A 125 -11.93 -5.43 1.72
C HIS A 125 -11.92 -6.47 2.85
N HIS A 126 -10.82 -6.57 3.60
CA HIS A 126 -10.70 -7.50 4.73
C HIS A 126 -11.79 -7.25 5.78
N PHE A 127 -12.01 -6.00 6.17
CA PHE A 127 -13.03 -5.64 7.16
C PHE A 127 -14.47 -5.90 6.69
N LYS A 128 -14.72 -5.89 5.38
CA LYS A 128 -16.02 -6.26 4.79
C LYS A 128 -16.18 -7.76 4.57
N SER A 129 -15.12 -8.53 4.72
CA SER A 129 -15.16 -9.98 4.53
C SER A 129 -15.86 -10.68 5.71
N GLN A 130 -16.53 -11.80 5.43
CA GLN A 130 -17.14 -12.63 6.48
C GLN A 130 -16.12 -13.27 7.43
N ASN A 131 -14.83 -13.20 7.08
CA ASN A 131 -13.74 -13.84 7.81
C ASN A 131 -13.06 -12.89 8.81
N CYS A 132 -13.44 -11.60 8.85
CA CYS A 132 -12.89 -10.67 9.83
C CYS A 132 -13.52 -10.93 11.20
N LEU A 133 -12.68 -11.21 12.19
CA LEU A 133 -13.10 -11.53 13.55
C LEU A 133 -13.22 -10.30 14.44
N LEU A 134 -12.83 -9.12 13.95
CA LEU A 134 -12.87 -7.87 14.70
C LEU A 134 -14.28 -7.33 14.88
N LEU A 135 -14.53 -6.73 16.04
CA LEU A 135 -15.79 -6.05 16.32
C LEU A 135 -15.91 -4.76 15.52
N PRO A 136 -17.15 -4.26 15.31
CA PRO A 136 -17.31 -3.14 14.42
C PRO A 136 -16.57 -1.84 14.81
N GLN A 137 -16.34 -1.69 16.10
CA GLN A 137 -15.60 -0.56 16.67
C GLN A 137 -14.10 -0.64 16.38
N ASP A 138 -13.53 -1.85 16.32
CA ASP A 138 -12.09 -2.07 16.19
C ASP A 138 -11.61 -1.81 14.76
N TRP A 139 -12.32 -2.27 13.72
CA TRP A 139 -11.98 -1.91 12.34
C TRP A 139 -12.17 -0.41 12.08
N GLY A 140 -13.18 0.23 12.69
CA GLY A 140 -13.34 1.68 12.66
C GLY A 140 -12.10 2.40 13.23
N ARG A 141 -11.59 1.95 14.38
CA ARG A 141 -10.37 2.48 14.99
C ARG A 141 -9.14 2.26 14.11
N LEU A 142 -8.97 1.06 13.55
CA LEU A 142 -7.85 0.73 12.67
C LEU A 142 -7.88 1.56 11.39
N ARG A 143 -9.06 1.73 10.76
CA ARG A 143 -9.25 2.60 9.60
C ARG A 143 -8.87 4.04 9.93
N CYS A 144 -9.30 4.56 11.09
CA CYS A 144 -8.91 5.90 11.54
C CYS A 144 -7.39 6.03 11.71
N ILE A 145 -6.73 5.03 12.27
CA ILE A 145 -5.26 5.03 12.42
C ILE A 145 -4.60 5.04 11.04
N ALA A 146 -5.00 4.15 10.14
CA ALA A 146 -4.44 4.05 8.79
C ALA A 146 -4.63 5.35 8.00
N LEU A 147 -5.85 5.90 8.01
CA LEU A 147 -6.17 7.16 7.33
C LEU A 147 -5.42 8.35 7.93
N LYS A 148 -5.27 8.41 9.26
CA LYS A 148 -4.47 9.46 9.91
C LYS A 148 -3.00 9.37 9.49
N ARG A 149 -2.44 8.17 9.34
CA ARG A 149 -1.07 7.97 8.85
C ARG A 149 -0.92 8.33 7.38
N PHE A 150 -1.90 7.95 6.56
CA PHE A 150 -1.97 8.35 5.16
C PHE A 150 -1.99 9.88 5.02
N ASN A 151 -2.91 10.57 5.71
CA ASN A 151 -2.99 12.02 5.66
C ASN A 151 -1.66 12.66 6.12
N LYS A 152 -1.08 12.19 7.22
CA LYS A 152 0.20 12.73 7.71
C LYS A 152 1.34 12.54 6.70
N ALA A 153 1.36 11.41 5.99
CA ALA A 153 2.43 11.08 5.05
C ALA A 153 2.26 11.73 3.67
N ILE A 154 1.02 12.00 3.26
CA ILE A 154 0.67 12.38 1.88
C ILE A 154 0.01 13.75 1.79
N ASN A 155 -0.97 14.05 2.65
CA ASN A 155 -1.80 15.26 2.54
C ASN A 155 -1.31 16.42 3.43
N ASP A 156 -0.64 16.11 4.54
CA ASP A 156 -0.12 17.10 5.49
C ASP A 156 1.34 17.51 5.18
N THR A 157 1.90 17.00 4.07
CA THR A 157 3.25 17.38 3.64
C THR A 157 3.26 18.80 3.09
N PRO A 158 4.36 19.57 3.27
CA PRO A 158 4.44 20.95 2.76
C PRO A 158 4.38 21.01 1.23
N THR A 159 4.71 19.90 0.57
CA THR A 159 4.64 19.69 -0.87
C THR A 159 3.71 18.53 -1.18
N ASP A 160 2.88 18.68 -2.20
CA ASP A 160 1.95 17.65 -2.66
C ASP A 160 2.63 16.70 -3.67
N GLY A 161 3.90 16.39 -3.42
CA GLY A 161 4.79 15.73 -4.38
C GLY A 161 4.31 14.34 -4.79
N TYR A 162 3.83 13.53 -3.83
CA TYR A 162 3.36 12.17 -4.12
C TYR A 162 2.12 12.15 -5.01
N VAL A 163 1.14 13.01 -4.72
CA VAL A 163 -0.09 13.15 -5.52
C VAL A 163 0.24 13.65 -6.92
N THR A 164 1.15 14.62 -7.01
CA THR A 164 1.58 15.23 -8.27
C THR A 164 2.30 14.22 -9.17
N VAL A 165 3.27 13.48 -8.63
CA VAL A 165 4.00 12.46 -9.42
C VAL A 165 3.07 11.32 -9.81
N PHE A 166 2.13 10.91 -8.94
CA PHE A 166 1.12 9.92 -9.28
C PHE A 166 0.20 10.38 -10.42
N PHE A 167 -0.23 11.64 -10.42
CA PHE A 167 -1.06 12.22 -11.49
C PHE A 167 -0.35 12.31 -12.83
N LEU A 168 0.94 12.65 -12.82
CA LEU A 168 1.75 12.78 -14.04
C LEU A 168 2.30 11.44 -14.55
N ASP A 169 2.08 10.35 -13.82
CA ASP A 169 2.53 9.03 -14.25
C ASP A 169 1.55 8.46 -15.30
N PRO A 170 2.02 8.21 -16.54
CA PRO A 170 1.15 7.72 -17.62
C PRO A 170 0.54 6.35 -17.31
N ARG A 171 1.13 5.56 -16.40
CA ARG A 171 0.57 4.27 -15.97
C ARG A 171 -0.76 4.42 -15.22
N TYR A 172 -0.99 5.58 -14.61
CA TYR A 172 -2.15 5.84 -13.76
C TYR A 172 -3.10 6.90 -14.33
N HIS A 173 -2.88 7.38 -15.56
CA HIS A 173 -3.67 8.46 -16.15
C HIS A 173 -5.21 8.23 -16.06
N ASP A 174 -5.66 7.02 -16.40
CA ASP A 174 -7.09 6.69 -16.51
C ASP A 174 -7.69 6.05 -15.24
N VAL A 175 -7.08 6.24 -14.06
CA VAL A 175 -7.60 5.62 -12.84
C VAL A 175 -8.88 6.29 -12.33
N ALA A 176 -9.86 5.47 -11.93
CA ALA A 176 -11.15 5.92 -11.41
C ALA A 176 -11.06 6.78 -10.13
N ILE A 177 -9.90 6.85 -9.49
CA ILE A 177 -9.63 7.70 -8.32
C ILE A 177 -9.76 9.18 -8.66
N TYR A 178 -9.52 9.52 -9.92
CA TYR A 178 -9.66 10.86 -10.46
C TYR A 178 -11.11 11.22 -10.78
N ALA A 179 -11.98 10.24 -11.00
CA ALA A 179 -13.38 10.51 -11.24
C ALA A 179 -14.00 11.19 -10.00
N SER A 180 -14.54 12.38 -10.17
CA SER A 180 -15.45 12.97 -9.19
C SER A 180 -16.65 12.04 -9.10
N SER A 181 -16.71 11.33 -7.99
CA SER A 181 -17.74 10.36 -7.74
C SER A 181 -19.08 11.06 -7.59
N ASN A 182 -19.93 10.93 -8.60
CA ASN A 182 -21.40 10.99 -8.43
C ASN A 182 -21.93 9.71 -7.74
N ALA A 183 -21.08 8.85 -7.16
CA ALA A 183 -21.47 7.54 -6.63
C ALA A 183 -22.20 7.57 -5.26
N CYS A 184 -22.88 8.68 -4.95
CA CYS A 184 -24.00 8.71 -4.01
C CYS A 184 -25.36 8.87 -4.73
N SER A 185 -25.43 8.65 -6.05
CA SER A 185 -26.68 8.70 -6.83
C SER A 185 -26.92 7.44 -7.67
N ARG A 186 -26.60 6.26 -7.13
CA ARG A 186 -27.23 5.00 -7.60
C ARG A 186 -28.52 4.80 -6.82
N GLN A 187 -29.51 5.67 -7.05
CA GLN A 187 -30.89 5.24 -6.85
C GLN A 187 -31.18 4.18 -7.90
N ALA A 188 -31.59 3.01 -7.43
CA ALA A 188 -32.10 1.93 -8.26
C ALA A 188 -33.14 2.50 -9.23
N THR A 189 -32.79 2.58 -10.50
CA THR A 189 -33.75 2.91 -11.55
C THR A 189 -33.83 1.72 -12.49
N VAL A 190 -35.06 1.22 -12.60
CA VAL A 190 -35.56 0.18 -13.51
C VAL A 190 -34.95 0.32 -14.92
N PRO A 191 -34.62 -0.78 -15.62
CA PRO A 191 -34.03 -0.67 -16.95
C PRO A 191 -35.02 -0.05 -17.96
N PRO A 192 -34.64 1.02 -18.70
CA PRO A 192 -35.37 1.46 -19.87
C PRO A 192 -34.97 0.62 -21.10
N PRO A 193 -35.77 0.65 -22.19
CA PRO A 193 -35.61 -0.25 -23.32
C PRO A 193 -34.37 0.08 -24.15
N VAL A 194 -33.87 -0.98 -24.78
CA VAL A 194 -32.74 -1.07 -25.68
C VAL A 194 -32.91 -0.08 -26.83
N ASP A 195 -32.01 0.90 -26.92
CA ASP A 195 -31.50 1.58 -28.13
C ASP A 195 -31.17 3.06 -27.82
N CYS A 196 -29.94 3.29 -27.33
CA CYS A 196 -29.27 4.59 -27.44
C CYS A 196 -27.74 4.39 -27.29
N PRO A 197 -26.91 4.96 -28.17
CA PRO A 197 -25.45 4.88 -28.05
C PRO A 197 -25.01 5.57 -26.76
N GLN A 198 -24.36 4.82 -25.87
CA GLN A 198 -23.79 5.36 -24.64
C GLN A 198 -22.57 6.23 -24.99
N THR A 199 -22.78 7.53 -25.15
CA THR A 199 -21.71 8.51 -24.96
C THR A 199 -21.36 8.49 -23.48
N SER A 200 -20.27 7.82 -23.12
CA SER A 200 -19.68 7.91 -21.80
C SER A 200 -19.35 9.37 -21.52
N ASN A 201 -20.12 10.01 -20.63
CA ASN A 201 -19.77 11.34 -20.13
C ASN A 201 -18.32 11.31 -19.60
N PRO A 202 -17.45 12.25 -20.01
CA PRO A 202 -16.10 12.31 -19.49
C PRO A 202 -16.19 12.40 -17.97
N GLN A 203 -15.50 11.49 -17.28
CA GLN A 203 -15.44 11.48 -15.82
C GLN A 203 -14.95 12.84 -15.36
N GLN A 204 -15.84 13.65 -14.78
CA GLN A 204 -15.48 14.98 -14.32
C GLN A 204 -14.40 14.82 -13.25
N LEU A 205 -13.19 15.33 -13.47
CA LEU A 205 -12.07 15.17 -12.52
C LEU A 205 -12.40 15.77 -11.15
N ASN A 206 -11.89 15.14 -10.11
CA ASN A 206 -11.89 15.71 -8.78
C ASN A 206 -11.07 17.02 -8.78
N LYS A 207 -11.78 18.16 -8.81
CA LYS A 207 -11.20 19.52 -8.81
C LYS A 207 -10.15 19.74 -7.72
N TYR A 208 -10.27 19.03 -6.59
CA TYR A 208 -9.30 19.09 -5.51
C TYR A 208 -7.92 18.58 -5.95
N ILE A 209 -7.87 17.42 -6.61
CA ILE A 209 -6.62 16.80 -7.06
C ILE A 209 -5.95 17.69 -8.10
N LEU A 210 -6.72 18.22 -9.06
CA LEU A 210 -6.17 19.12 -10.09
C LEU A 210 -5.55 20.38 -9.48
N ASN A 211 -6.25 21.03 -8.55
CA ASN A 211 -5.75 22.23 -7.88
C ASN A 211 -4.48 21.95 -7.08
N CYS A 212 -4.43 20.80 -6.40
CA CYS A 212 -3.27 20.31 -5.67
C CYS A 212 -2.05 20.13 -6.60
N VAL A 213 -2.25 19.45 -7.73
CA VAL A 213 -1.22 19.26 -8.78
C VAL A 213 -0.74 20.59 -9.35
N GLN A 214 -1.66 21.47 -9.74
CA GLN A 214 -1.34 22.79 -10.31
C GLN A 214 -0.51 23.63 -9.33
N LYS A 215 -0.92 23.68 -8.05
CA LYS A 215 -0.22 24.41 -7.01
C LYS A 215 1.22 23.92 -6.85
N GLN A 216 1.42 22.60 -6.82
CA GLN A 216 2.75 22.00 -6.69
C GLN A 216 3.62 22.27 -7.91
N LEU A 217 3.08 22.10 -9.12
CA LEU A 217 3.83 22.33 -10.36
C LEU A 217 4.20 23.80 -10.56
N PHE A 218 3.33 24.74 -10.19
CA PHE A 218 3.68 26.17 -10.21
C PHE A 218 4.74 26.52 -9.16
N ALA A 219 4.72 25.89 -7.99
CA ALA A 219 5.77 26.06 -7.00
C ALA A 219 7.13 25.54 -7.52
N MET A 220 7.14 24.39 -8.19
CA MET A 220 8.34 23.84 -8.84
C MET A 220 8.83 24.73 -9.97
N LEU A 221 7.95 25.15 -10.88
CA LEU A 221 8.28 26.07 -11.98
C LEU A 221 8.90 27.36 -11.46
N LYS A 222 8.33 27.95 -10.41
CA LYS A 222 8.87 29.15 -9.78
C LYS A 222 10.29 28.91 -9.25
N ALA A 223 10.52 27.80 -8.54
CA ALA A 223 11.85 27.47 -8.01
C ALA A 223 12.88 27.26 -9.13
N GLU A 224 12.49 26.56 -10.20
CA GLU A 224 13.35 26.32 -11.37
C GLU A 224 13.65 27.61 -12.15
N LEU A 225 12.68 28.52 -12.28
CA LEU A 225 12.90 29.83 -12.91
C LEU A 225 13.86 30.71 -12.11
N GLU A 226 13.79 30.68 -10.78
CA GLU A 226 14.76 31.38 -9.93
C GLU A 226 16.17 30.80 -10.09
N ALA A 227 16.31 29.47 -10.11
CA ALA A 227 17.60 28.82 -10.36
C ALA A 227 18.14 29.09 -11.79
N ALA A 228 17.26 29.18 -12.78
CA ALA A 228 17.62 29.42 -14.17
C ALA A 228 18.25 30.80 -14.41
N LYS A 229 17.98 31.81 -13.58
CA LYS A 229 18.53 33.17 -13.74
C LYS A 229 20.05 33.20 -13.74
N ASP A 230 20.66 32.30 -12.98
CA ASP A 230 22.11 32.24 -12.80
C ASP A 230 22.80 31.28 -13.78
N ILE A 231 22.04 30.59 -14.63
CA ILE A 231 22.54 29.53 -15.53
C ILE A 231 22.13 29.84 -16.98
N PRO A 232 23.00 30.47 -17.79
CA PRO A 232 22.69 30.88 -19.16
C PRO A 232 22.26 29.75 -20.10
N HIS A 233 22.69 28.52 -19.83
CA HIS A 233 22.36 27.34 -20.62
C HIS A 233 21.14 26.58 -20.11
N HIS A 234 20.44 27.09 -19.09
CA HIS A 234 19.26 26.44 -18.54
C HIS A 234 18.10 26.52 -19.56
N PRO A 235 17.34 25.43 -19.80
CA PRO A 235 16.23 25.43 -20.76
C PRO A 235 15.18 26.53 -20.48
N LEU A 236 15.00 26.87 -19.20
CA LEU A 236 14.07 27.92 -18.77
C LEU A 236 14.67 29.32 -18.72
N HIS A 237 15.96 29.52 -19.06
CA HIS A 237 16.59 30.84 -19.03
C HIS A 237 15.89 31.82 -19.98
N ALA A 238 15.36 31.35 -21.11
CA ALA A 238 14.57 32.17 -22.04
C ALA A 238 13.30 32.76 -21.40
N TYR A 239 12.77 32.10 -20.37
CA TYR A 239 11.58 32.53 -19.62
C TYR A 239 11.93 33.32 -18.35
N SER A 240 13.22 33.55 -18.06
CA SER A 240 13.66 34.25 -16.84
C SER A 240 13.13 35.69 -16.71
N GLN A 241 12.83 36.33 -17.84
CA GLN A 241 12.26 37.67 -17.92
C GLN A 241 10.73 37.68 -17.97
N ASP A 242 10.11 36.55 -18.34
CA ASP A 242 8.65 36.44 -18.51
C ASP A 242 8.11 35.14 -17.88
N ALA A 243 8.07 35.13 -16.55
CA ALA A 243 7.53 34.03 -15.77
C ALA A 243 6.02 33.80 -15.99
N LEU A 244 5.30 34.81 -16.51
CA LEU A 244 3.86 34.70 -16.78
C LEU A 244 3.64 33.76 -17.97
N VAL A 245 4.40 33.93 -19.05
CA VAL A 245 4.33 33.07 -20.24
C VAL A 245 4.65 31.62 -19.90
N ALA A 246 5.68 31.35 -19.09
CA ALA A 246 6.01 29.99 -18.67
C ALA A 246 4.87 29.33 -17.86
N LYS A 247 4.21 30.11 -17.00
CA LYS A 247 3.07 29.62 -16.22
C LYS A 247 1.87 29.31 -17.11
N GLU A 248 1.56 30.18 -18.08
CA GLU A 248 0.45 29.98 -19.03
C GLU A 248 0.68 28.75 -19.90
N GLN A 249 1.90 28.57 -20.43
CA GLN A 249 2.26 27.37 -21.20
C GLN A 249 2.13 26.09 -20.37
N LEU A 250 2.57 26.09 -19.10
CA LEU A 250 2.42 24.94 -18.23
C LEU A 250 0.93 24.64 -17.94
N HIS A 251 0.11 25.66 -17.79
CA HIS A 251 -1.33 25.48 -17.61
C HIS A 251 -1.96 24.85 -18.86
N GLU A 252 -1.63 25.35 -20.05
CA GLU A 252 -2.09 24.79 -21.33
C GLU A 252 -1.63 23.34 -21.51
N GLN A 253 -0.38 23.02 -21.18
CA GLN A 253 0.14 21.65 -21.22
C GLN A 253 -0.59 20.71 -20.26
N LEU A 254 -0.93 21.18 -19.06
CA LEU A 254 -1.70 20.38 -18.09
C LEU A 254 -3.14 20.17 -18.55
N ASP A 255 -3.77 21.19 -19.13
CA ASP A 255 -5.09 21.06 -19.73
C ASP A 255 -5.06 20.07 -20.91
N CYS A 256 -4.03 20.15 -21.76
CA CYS A 256 -3.83 19.18 -22.84
C CYS A 256 -3.60 17.77 -22.31
N TYR A 257 -2.74 17.59 -21.29
CA TYR A 257 -2.52 16.28 -20.65
C TYR A 257 -3.84 15.72 -20.11
N TYR A 258 -4.66 16.56 -19.48
CA TYR A 258 -5.95 16.17 -18.92
C TYR A 258 -7.00 15.80 -19.98
N TRP A 259 -7.06 16.55 -21.08
CA TRP A 259 -8.05 16.36 -22.14
C TRP A 259 -7.57 15.47 -23.29
N ALA A 260 -6.30 15.07 -23.30
CA ALA A 260 -5.74 14.22 -24.33
C ALA A 260 -6.42 12.85 -24.30
N ASP A 261 -7.38 12.68 -25.21
CA ASP A 261 -7.79 11.39 -25.74
C ASP A 261 -6.52 10.62 -26.16
N GLN A 262 -6.48 9.31 -25.95
CA GLN A 262 -5.27 8.46 -25.87
C GLN A 262 -4.24 8.57 -27.02
N GLN A 263 -4.56 9.28 -28.11
CA GLN A 263 -3.69 9.53 -29.26
C GLN A 263 -2.42 10.35 -28.94
N PHE A 264 -2.46 11.27 -27.96
CA PHE A 264 -1.29 12.12 -27.66
C PHE A 264 -0.16 11.33 -26.97
N LEU A 265 -0.49 10.42 -26.04
CA LEU A 265 0.50 9.61 -25.32
C LEU A 265 1.20 8.59 -26.23
N SER A 266 0.50 8.08 -27.25
CA SER A 266 1.09 7.14 -28.23
C SER A 266 2.15 7.76 -29.14
N GLN A 267 2.18 9.09 -29.31
CA GLN A 267 3.20 9.76 -30.13
C GLN A 267 4.50 10.07 -29.38
N TYR A 268 4.47 10.14 -28.04
CA TYR A 268 5.65 10.44 -27.22
C TYR A 268 6.21 9.23 -26.46
N LEU A 269 5.46 8.14 -26.35
CA LEU A 269 5.89 6.88 -25.73
C LEU A 269 6.07 5.81 -26.82
N THR A 270 7.08 5.95 -27.69
CA THR A 270 7.56 4.78 -28.45
C THR A 270 8.19 3.79 -27.49
N PRO A 271 7.75 2.52 -27.44
CA PRO A 271 8.35 1.52 -26.58
C PRO A 271 9.67 1.04 -27.20
N ASN A 272 10.79 1.65 -26.82
CA ASN A 272 12.08 0.98 -26.87
C ASN A 272 12.23 0.10 -25.62
N GLN A 273 11.38 -0.92 -25.52
CA GLN A 273 11.60 -2.05 -24.63
C GLN A 273 11.33 -3.33 -25.42
N SER A 274 12.40 -3.80 -26.04
CA SER A 274 12.55 -5.18 -26.51
C SER A 274 12.10 -6.13 -25.41
N ALA A 275 11.25 -7.07 -25.79
CA ALA A 275 10.75 -8.15 -24.94
C ALA A 275 11.88 -8.81 -24.14
N LEU A 276 11.87 -8.62 -22.82
CA LEU A 276 12.55 -9.52 -21.90
C LEU A 276 11.58 -10.67 -21.62
N GLN A 277 11.78 -11.77 -22.36
CA GLN A 277 11.41 -13.10 -21.91
C GLN A 277 12.34 -13.48 -20.75
N TYR A 278 11.79 -13.61 -19.55
CA TYR A 278 12.26 -14.53 -18.50
C TYR A 278 11.05 -15.00 -17.69
#